data_AF-A0A821PKN9-F1
#
_entry.id   AF-A0A821PKN9-F1
#
_cell.length_a   1.000
_cell.length_b   1.000
_cell.length_c   1.000
_cell.angle_alpha   90.00
_cell.angle_beta   90.00
_cell.angle_gamma   90.00
#
_symmetry.space_group_name_H-M   'P 1'
#
loop_
_entity.id
_entity.type
_entity.pdbx_description
1 polymer ?
#
loop_
_entity_poly.entity_id
_entity_poly.type
_entity_poly.pdbx_seq_one_letter_code
_entity_poly.pdbx_strand_id
1 'polypeptide(L)'
;NGCVVNLPELREEIQKNESRGITNWSNRLLISDRAHLVFDFHKQSDGFIERGRGKSSLGTTKKGIGPTYSSKATRNGIRAGDLVGDFSMFSDKLRNIYNYYKLTFPDLDIDIEKTIEQFKQLVEYFRPMIIDTIAYLNQAIIDGSKKILVEGANATMLDIDFGKFIN
;
A
#
# COMPACT_ATOMS: atom_id res chain seq x y z
N ASN A 1 5.16 -3.52 -7.23
CA ASN A 1 4.03 -3.65 -8.19
C ASN A 1 2.93 -4.60 -7.69
N GLY A 2 3.27 -5.79 -7.18
CA GLY A 2 2.30 -6.74 -6.62
C GLY A 2 1.77 -6.35 -5.24
N CYS A 3 2.66 -5.91 -4.35
CA CYS A 3 2.35 -5.49 -2.98
C CYS A 3 1.54 -4.17 -2.92
N VAL A 4 0.71 -4.05 -1.88
CA VAL A 4 0.06 -2.80 -1.44
C VAL A 4 0.74 -2.32 -0.16
N VAL A 5 1.07 -1.04 -0.08
CA VAL A 5 1.95 -0.49 0.97
C VAL A 5 1.24 0.65 1.71
N ASN A 6 1.17 0.55 3.04
CA ASN A 6 0.79 1.68 3.89
C ASN A 6 2.06 2.40 4.36
N LEU A 7 2.36 3.59 3.81
CA LEU A 7 3.58 4.32 4.15
C LEU A 7 3.64 4.81 5.61
N PRO A 8 2.54 5.29 6.24
CA PRO A 8 2.54 5.57 7.67
C PRO A 8 2.94 4.37 8.53
N GLU A 9 2.30 3.20 8.34
CA GLU A 9 2.62 1.98 9.10
C GLU A 9 4.04 1.48 8.80
N LEU A 10 4.50 1.57 7.55
CA LEU A 10 5.88 1.24 7.19
C LEU A 10 6.88 2.15 7.93
N ARG A 11 6.57 3.45 8.06
CA ARG A 11 7.42 4.39 8.81
C ARG A 11 7.48 4.05 10.30
N GLU A 12 6.35 3.72 10.90
CA GLU A 12 6.27 3.28 12.29
C GLU A 12 7.05 1.97 12.52
N GLU A 13 6.90 0.99 11.61
CA GLU A 13 7.63 -0.27 11.68
C GLU A 13 9.14 -0.07 11.59
N ILE A 14 9.59 0.78 10.67
CA ILE A 14 10.99 1.18 10.55
C ILE A 14 11.48 1.80 11.87
N GLN A 15 10.77 2.78 12.43
CA GLN A 15 11.17 3.44 13.69
C GLN A 15 11.28 2.45 14.85
N LYS A 16 10.34 1.50 14.95
CA LYS A 16 10.36 0.44 15.97
C LYS A 16 11.55 -0.51 15.81
N ASN A 17 11.96 -0.79 14.58
CA ASN A 17 13.12 -1.62 14.29
C ASN A 17 14.44 -0.86 14.53
N GLU A 18 14.48 0.44 14.21
CA GLU A 18 15.60 1.32 14.54
C GLU A 18 15.82 1.40 16.05
N SER A 19 14.76 1.53 16.85
CA SER A 19 14.85 1.54 18.31
C SER A 19 15.32 0.19 18.91
N ARG A 20 15.33 -0.87 18.11
CA ARG A 20 15.85 -2.21 18.47
C ARG A 20 17.28 -2.44 17.95
N GLY A 21 17.92 -1.43 17.37
CA GLY A 21 19.31 -1.48 16.91
C GLY A 21 19.48 -1.91 15.45
N ILE A 22 18.41 -2.06 14.67
CA ILE A 22 18.52 -2.32 13.23
C ILE A 22 18.90 -1.00 12.54
N THR A 23 20.17 -0.86 12.15
CA THR A 23 20.69 0.32 11.45
C THR A 23 21.04 0.00 9.99
N ASN A 24 21.43 1.02 9.22
CA ASN A 24 21.88 0.91 7.82
C ASN A 24 20.86 0.21 6.88
N TRP A 25 19.57 0.31 7.18
CA TRP A 25 18.50 -0.32 6.39
C TRP A 25 18.06 0.58 5.21
N SER A 26 18.27 1.89 5.28
CA SER A 26 17.77 2.87 4.30
C SER A 26 18.26 2.64 2.88
N ASN A 27 19.49 2.13 2.71
CA ASN A 27 20.07 1.79 1.39
C ASN A 27 19.76 0.35 0.95
N ARG A 28 19.04 -0.42 1.77
CA ARG A 28 18.71 -1.83 1.54
C ARG A 28 17.22 -2.04 1.26
N LEU A 29 16.37 -1.12 1.73
CA LEU A 29 14.94 -1.11 1.45
C LEU A 29 14.69 -0.40 0.13
N LEU A 30 14.07 -1.11 -0.81
CA LEU A 30 13.65 -0.59 -2.11
C LEU A 30 12.15 -0.81 -2.27
N ILE A 31 11.43 0.25 -2.62
CA ILE A 31 9.99 0.25 -2.85
C ILE A 31 9.75 0.40 -4.35
N SER A 32 8.91 -0.47 -4.90
CA SER A 32 8.50 -0.36 -6.30
C SER A 32 7.65 0.89 -6.51
N ASP A 33 8.06 1.75 -7.45
CA ASP A 33 7.25 2.86 -7.98
C ASP A 33 5.84 2.41 -8.43
N ARG A 34 5.68 1.16 -8.83
CA ARG A 34 4.42 0.56 -9.27
C ARG A 34 3.61 -0.10 -8.14
N ALA A 35 4.08 -0.10 -6.89
CA ALA A 35 3.30 -0.58 -5.74
C ALA A 35 2.12 0.36 -5.46
N HIS A 36 0.96 -0.19 -5.12
CA HIS A 36 -0.21 0.63 -4.77
C HIS A 36 -0.14 1.05 -3.31
N LEU A 37 -0.71 2.21 -2.99
CA LEU A 37 -0.71 2.77 -1.65
C LEU A 37 -2.03 2.46 -0.93
N VAL A 38 -1.91 2.08 0.34
CA VAL A 38 -3.03 1.90 1.25
C VAL A 38 -3.21 3.20 2.04
N PHE A 39 -4.41 3.77 2.02
CA PHE A 39 -4.78 4.95 2.80
C PHE A 39 -5.76 4.59 3.92
N ASP A 40 -5.96 5.49 4.89
CA ASP A 40 -6.82 5.21 6.04
C ASP A 40 -8.30 5.09 5.67
N PHE A 41 -8.76 5.76 4.61
CA PHE A 41 -10.11 5.51 4.10
C PHE A 41 -10.27 4.08 3.54
N HIS A 42 -9.21 3.46 2.98
CA HIS A 42 -9.27 2.03 2.63
C HIS A 42 -9.46 1.16 3.87
N LYS A 43 -8.80 1.48 5.00
CA LYS A 43 -8.95 0.74 6.27
C LYS A 43 -10.36 0.90 6.85
N GLN A 44 -10.89 2.13 6.87
CA GLN A 44 -12.25 2.38 7.32
C GLN A 44 -13.27 1.65 6.43
N SER A 45 -13.12 1.69 5.11
CA SER A 45 -13.98 0.97 4.16
C SER A 45 -13.93 -0.54 4.36
N ASP A 46 -12.75 -1.13 4.60
CA ASP A 46 -12.61 -2.55 4.94
C ASP A 46 -13.44 -2.88 6.19
N GLY A 47 -13.34 -2.04 7.22
CA GLY A 47 -14.15 -2.16 8.42
C GLY A 47 -15.66 -2.03 8.18
N PHE A 48 -16.10 -1.14 7.28
CA PHE A 48 -17.52 -0.99 6.93
C PHE A 48 -18.05 -2.21 6.19
N ILE A 49 -17.33 -2.68 5.16
CA ILE A 49 -17.68 -3.88 4.40
C ILE A 49 -17.84 -5.07 5.33
N GLU A 50 -16.91 -5.23 6.26
CA GLU A 50 -16.91 -6.35 7.18
C GLU A 50 -18.08 -6.30 8.18
N ARG A 51 -18.43 -5.11 8.69
CA ARG A 51 -19.65 -4.94 9.50
C ARG A 51 -20.91 -5.24 8.70
N GLY A 52 -20.96 -4.82 7.44
CA GLY A 52 -22.10 -5.07 6.55
C GLY A 52 -22.36 -6.56 6.28
N ARG A 53 -21.32 -7.40 6.35
CA ARG A 53 -21.45 -8.86 6.20
C ARG A 53 -22.10 -9.56 7.40
N GLY A 54 -22.11 -8.92 8.58
CA GLY A 54 -22.74 -9.47 9.78
C GLY A 54 -22.25 -10.89 10.10
N LYS A 55 -23.17 -11.87 10.10
CA LYS A 55 -22.86 -13.28 10.38
C LYS A 55 -21.96 -13.96 9.35
N SER A 56 -21.82 -13.38 8.15
CA SER A 56 -20.96 -13.87 7.08
C SER A 56 -19.62 -13.10 7.01
N SER A 57 -19.18 -12.55 8.13
CA SER A 57 -17.87 -11.90 8.29
C SER A 57 -16.76 -12.87 7.90
N LEU A 58 -15.79 -12.39 7.12
CA LEU A 58 -14.61 -13.15 6.68
C LEU A 58 -13.42 -13.05 7.65
N GLY A 59 -13.53 -12.23 8.69
CA GLY A 59 -12.43 -11.94 9.61
C GLY A 59 -11.32 -11.13 8.95
N THR A 60 -11.65 -10.09 8.18
CA THR A 60 -10.61 -9.27 7.53
C THR A 60 -9.67 -8.65 8.55
N THR A 61 -8.41 -8.44 8.15
CA THR A 61 -7.40 -7.79 9.00
C THR A 61 -7.70 -6.33 9.28
N LYS A 62 -8.70 -5.74 8.59
CA LYS A 62 -9.09 -4.32 8.64
C LYS A 62 -7.92 -3.38 8.31
N LYS A 63 -6.95 -3.89 7.55
CA LYS A 63 -5.78 -3.15 7.09
C LYS A 63 -6.00 -2.48 5.73
N GLY A 64 -7.19 -2.57 5.15
CA GLY A 64 -7.50 -1.90 3.86
C GLY A 64 -6.93 -2.61 2.64
N ILE A 65 -6.52 -3.87 2.78
CA ILE A 65 -5.89 -4.66 1.72
C ILE A 65 -6.88 -4.90 0.57
N GLY A 66 -8.07 -5.42 0.89
CA GLY A 66 -9.13 -5.68 -0.08
C GLY A 66 -9.55 -4.41 -0.85
N PRO A 67 -9.93 -3.31 -0.15
CA PRO A 67 -10.26 -2.05 -0.81
C PRO A 67 -9.14 -1.52 -1.70
N THR A 68 -7.87 -1.57 -1.27
CA THR A 68 -6.76 -1.11 -2.11
C THR A 68 -6.61 -1.94 -3.39
N TYR A 69 -6.78 -3.26 -3.31
CA TYR A 69 -6.79 -4.12 -4.50
C TYR A 69 -8.01 -3.88 -5.40
N SER A 70 -9.16 -3.54 -4.83
CA SER A 70 -10.33 -3.10 -5.61
C SER A 70 -10.03 -1.82 -6.39
N SER A 71 -9.37 -0.85 -5.76
CA SER A 71 -8.90 0.38 -6.43
C SER A 71 -7.88 0.12 -7.54
N LYS A 72 -6.98 -0.84 -7.33
CA LYS A 72 -6.07 -1.33 -8.38
C LYS A 72 -6.85 -1.91 -9.57
N ALA A 73 -7.83 -2.77 -9.30
CA ALA A 73 -8.63 -3.42 -10.35
C ALA A 73 -9.50 -2.42 -11.13
N THR A 74 -10.08 -1.43 -10.44
CA THR A 74 -10.88 -0.36 -11.05
C THR A 74 -10.04 0.73 -11.71
N ARG A 75 -8.70 0.68 -11.56
CA ARG A 75 -7.73 1.64 -12.13
C ARG A 75 -7.89 3.07 -11.60
N ASN A 76 -8.45 3.23 -10.40
CA ASN A 76 -8.51 4.52 -9.69
C ASN A 76 -7.50 4.62 -8.53
N GLY A 77 -6.78 3.55 -8.23
CA GLY A 77 -5.78 3.50 -7.16
C GLY A 77 -4.56 4.37 -7.41
N ILE A 78 -3.90 4.77 -6.32
CA ILE A 78 -2.68 5.58 -6.34
C ILE A 78 -1.48 4.68 -6.07
N ARG A 79 -0.39 4.90 -6.80
CA ARG A 79 0.86 4.14 -6.68
C ARG A 79 1.98 4.98 -6.07
N ALA A 80 3.02 4.31 -5.58
CA ALA A 80 4.18 4.98 -4.99
C ALA A 80 4.86 5.96 -5.96
N GLY A 81 4.89 5.67 -7.25
CA GLY A 81 5.43 6.56 -8.29
C GLY A 81 4.61 7.85 -8.47
N ASP A 82 3.32 7.83 -8.14
CA ASP A 82 2.50 9.05 -8.17
C ASP A 82 2.95 10.05 -7.08
N LEU A 83 3.54 9.58 -5.97
CA LEU A 83 4.11 10.45 -4.93
C LEU A 83 5.35 11.19 -5.40
N VAL A 84 6.23 10.50 -6.14
CA VAL A 84 7.56 11.01 -6.51
C VAL A 84 7.48 12.04 -7.64
N GLY A 85 6.41 12.01 -8.44
CA GLY A 85 6.15 12.99 -9.50
C GLY A 85 5.70 14.36 -8.98
N ASP A 86 4.75 14.97 -9.69
CA ASP A 86 4.13 16.23 -9.28
C ASP A 86 3.19 16.01 -8.09
N PHE A 87 3.56 16.58 -6.94
CA PHE A 87 2.80 16.43 -5.69
C PHE A 87 1.40 17.06 -5.76
N SER A 88 1.19 18.07 -6.61
CA SER A 88 -0.14 18.64 -6.83
C SER A 88 -1.07 17.63 -7.50
N MET A 89 -0.58 16.92 -8.53
CA MET A 89 -1.31 15.84 -9.18
C MET A 89 -1.59 14.68 -8.22
N PHE A 90 -0.66 14.33 -7.33
CA PHE A 90 -0.91 13.36 -6.27
C PHE A 90 -2.05 13.81 -5.36
N SER A 91 -2.02 15.07 -4.91
CA SER A 91 -3.04 15.64 -4.03
C SER A 91 -4.43 15.57 -4.66
N ASP A 92 -4.54 15.91 -5.94
CA ASP A 92 -5.81 15.84 -6.68
C ASP A 92 -6.30 14.41 -6.87
N LYS A 93 -5.40 13.47 -7.20
CA LYS A 93 -5.74 12.05 -7.25
C LYS A 93 -6.26 11.55 -5.89
N LEU A 94 -5.62 11.97 -4.80
CA LEU A 94 -5.98 11.58 -3.44
C LEU A 94 -7.37 12.11 -3.02
N ARG A 95 -7.69 13.37 -3.37
CA ARG A 95 -9.04 13.92 -3.19
C ARG A 95 -10.08 13.15 -4.01
N ASN A 96 -9.77 12.88 -5.29
CA ASN A 96 -10.70 12.21 -6.20
C ASN A 96 -11.04 10.79 -5.75
N ILE A 97 -10.04 9.99 -5.38
CA ILE A 97 -10.28 8.62 -4.88
C ILE A 97 -11.02 8.65 -3.54
N TYR A 98 -10.71 9.59 -2.64
CA TYR A 98 -11.44 9.74 -1.39
C TYR A 98 -12.92 10.06 -1.63
N ASN A 99 -13.20 11.02 -2.52
CA ASN A 99 -14.57 11.36 -2.91
C ASN A 99 -15.31 10.18 -3.55
N TYR A 100 -14.62 9.38 -4.38
CA TYR A 100 -15.17 8.15 -4.93
C TYR A 100 -15.58 7.16 -3.82
N TYR A 101 -14.73 6.96 -2.81
CA TYR A 101 -15.06 6.10 -1.67
C TYR A 101 -16.21 6.65 -0.82
N LYS A 102 -16.30 7.97 -0.65
CA LYS A 102 -17.39 8.66 0.06
C LYS A 102 -18.77 8.44 -0.57
N LEU A 103 -18.85 8.25 -1.89
CA LEU A 103 -20.11 7.91 -2.55
C LEU A 103 -20.66 6.56 -2.10
N THR A 104 -19.76 5.58 -1.89
CA THR A 104 -20.12 4.23 -1.44
C THR A 104 -20.24 4.14 0.07
N PHE A 105 -19.44 4.91 0.81
CA PHE A 105 -19.38 4.93 2.26
C PHE A 105 -19.53 6.36 2.78
N PRO A 106 -20.77 6.89 2.86
CA PRO A 106 -21.02 8.26 3.30
C PRO A 106 -20.45 8.57 4.70
N ASP A 107 -20.38 7.55 5.56
CA ASP A 107 -19.88 7.63 6.94
C ASP A 107 -18.35 7.64 7.07
N LEU A 108 -17.60 7.66 5.97
CA LEU A 108 -16.13 7.82 6.04
C LEU A 108 -15.77 9.11 6.78
N ASP A 109 -14.89 9.06 7.77
CA ASP A 109 -14.51 10.26 8.50
C ASP A 109 -12.99 10.36 8.50
N ILE A 110 -12.47 11.06 7.48
CA ILE A 110 -11.04 11.25 7.22
C ILE A 110 -10.84 12.69 6.77
N ASP A 111 -9.96 13.39 7.46
CA ASP A 111 -9.46 14.69 7.02
C ASP A 111 -8.46 14.48 5.88
N ILE A 112 -8.95 14.68 4.64
CA ILE A 112 -8.16 14.42 3.44
C ILE A 112 -7.02 15.43 3.29
N GLU A 113 -7.19 16.67 3.74
CA GLU A 113 -6.16 17.71 3.65
C GLU A 113 -5.03 17.43 4.63
N LYS A 114 -5.37 16.99 5.85
CA LYS A 114 -4.37 16.50 6.81
C LYS A 114 -3.63 15.27 6.29
N THR A 115 -4.33 14.37 5.58
CA THR A 115 -3.71 13.20 4.96
C THR A 115 -2.71 13.64 3.87
N ILE A 116 -3.07 14.61 3.02
CA ILE A 116 -2.19 15.16 2.00
C ILE A 116 -0.92 15.75 2.65
N GLU A 117 -1.06 16.56 3.70
CA GLU A 117 0.08 17.16 4.39
C GLU A 117 0.98 16.10 5.03
N GLN A 118 0.41 15.05 5.62
CA GLN A 118 1.19 13.92 6.14
C GLN A 118 1.99 13.24 5.02
N PHE A 119 1.37 13.01 3.86
CA PHE A 119 2.05 12.37 2.73
C PHE A 119 3.13 13.24 2.09
N LYS A 120 3.03 14.58 2.23
CA LYS A 120 4.10 15.51 1.84
C LYS A 120 5.38 15.29 2.64
N GLN A 121 5.26 14.92 3.92
CA GLN A 121 6.42 14.59 4.75
C GLN A 121 6.93 13.17 4.44
N LEU A 122 6.02 12.22 4.23
CA LEU A 122 6.38 10.83 3.93
C LEU A 122 7.08 10.70 2.58
N VAL A 123 6.67 11.48 1.56
CA VAL A 123 7.34 11.41 0.25
C VAL A 123 8.80 11.82 0.36
N GLU A 124 9.14 12.89 1.09
CA GLU A 124 10.54 13.31 1.25
C GLU A 124 11.39 12.22 1.93
N TYR A 125 10.79 11.50 2.87
CA TYR A 125 11.44 10.38 3.54
C TYR A 125 11.61 9.15 2.62
N PHE A 126 10.57 8.77 1.87
CA PHE A 126 10.56 7.54 1.07
C PHE A 126 11.09 7.70 -0.36
N ARG A 127 11.20 8.94 -0.88
CA ARG A 127 11.67 9.24 -2.24
C ARG A 127 12.96 8.52 -2.63
N PRO A 128 14.01 8.42 -1.79
CA PRO A 128 15.24 7.73 -2.15
C PRO A 128 15.09 6.21 -2.29
N MET A 129 14.05 5.63 -1.68
CA MET A 129 13.78 4.19 -1.69
C MET A 129 12.86 3.78 -2.84
N ILE A 130 12.11 4.72 -3.44
CA ILE A 130 11.16 4.43 -4.51
C ILE A 130 11.91 4.36 -5.84
N ILE A 131 11.94 3.18 -6.45
CA ILE A 131 12.69 2.91 -7.69
C ILE A 131 11.87 2.10 -8.70
N ASP A 132 12.32 2.07 -9.97
CA ASP A 132 11.88 1.07 -10.93
C ASP A 132 12.44 -0.30 -10.57
N THR A 133 11.67 -1.05 -9.77
CA THR A 133 12.04 -2.40 -9.35
C THR A 133 12.05 -3.41 -10.50
N ILE A 134 11.33 -3.15 -11.60
CA ILE A 134 11.31 -4.07 -12.75
C ILE A 134 12.68 -4.01 -13.43
N ALA A 135 13.15 -2.82 -13.76
CA ALA A 135 14.48 -2.62 -14.34
C ALA A 135 15.58 -3.14 -13.39
N TYR A 136 15.50 -2.79 -12.10
CA TYR A 136 16.46 -3.24 -11.09
C TYR A 136 16.55 -4.77 -10.97
N LEU A 137 15.41 -5.47 -10.88
CA LEU A 137 15.40 -6.93 -10.76
C LEU A 137 15.84 -7.62 -12.05
N ASN A 138 15.40 -7.14 -13.22
CA ASN A 138 15.82 -7.70 -14.50
C ASN A 138 17.33 -7.60 -14.68
N GLN A 139 17.92 -6.44 -14.37
CA GLN A 139 19.37 -6.25 -14.45
C GLN A 139 20.11 -7.21 -13.50
N ALA A 140 19.64 -7.35 -12.26
CA ALA A 140 20.21 -8.27 -11.28
C ALA A 140 20.18 -9.74 -11.73
N ILE A 141 19.12 -10.14 -12.45
CA ILE A 141 18.97 -11.49 -13.02
C ILE A 141 19.93 -11.68 -14.20
N ILE A 142 19.93 -10.74 -15.15
CA ILE A 142 20.76 -10.82 -16.38
C ILE A 142 22.25 -10.87 -16.04
N ASP A 143 22.69 -10.02 -15.12
CA ASP A 143 24.10 -9.95 -14.73
C ASP A 143 24.54 -11.17 -13.90
N GLY A 144 23.59 -11.96 -13.37
CA GLY A 144 23.87 -13.07 -12.46
C GLY A 144 24.58 -12.65 -11.16
N SER A 145 24.63 -11.36 -10.86
CA SER A 145 25.46 -10.78 -9.80
C SER A 145 24.84 -10.93 -8.40
N LYS A 146 23.57 -11.33 -8.31
CA LYS A 146 22.80 -11.42 -7.06
C LYS A 146 22.02 -12.73 -6.96
N LYS A 147 21.94 -13.27 -5.76
CA LYS A 147 20.97 -14.32 -5.41
C LYS A 147 19.67 -13.67 -4.99
N ILE A 148 18.55 -14.15 -5.51
CA ILE A 148 17.22 -13.59 -5.25
C ILE A 148 16.42 -14.61 -4.44
N LEU A 149 15.96 -14.18 -3.26
CA LEU A 149 14.99 -14.90 -2.44
C LEU A 149 13.67 -14.14 -2.51
N VAL A 150 12.58 -14.85 -2.79
CA VAL A 150 11.22 -14.30 -2.80
C VAL A 150 10.46 -14.85 -1.61
N GLU A 151 10.07 -13.96 -0.70
CA GLU A 151 9.23 -14.31 0.44
C GLU A 151 7.76 -14.30 0.01
N GLY A 152 7.15 -15.48 -0.02
CA GLY A 152 5.73 -15.64 -0.32
C GLY A 152 4.86 -15.09 0.81
N ALA A 153 3.76 -14.44 0.46
CA ALA A 153 2.76 -13.98 1.42
C ALA A 153 1.74 -15.08 1.72
N ASN A 154 1.26 -15.12 2.97
CA ASN A 154 0.20 -16.01 3.42
C ASN A 154 0.49 -17.51 3.11
N ALA A 155 -0.57 -18.32 3.07
CA ALA A 155 -0.51 -19.73 2.70
C ALA A 155 -1.35 -19.96 1.43
N THR A 156 -1.06 -21.02 0.67
CA THR A 156 -1.73 -21.34 -0.60
C THR A 156 -3.26 -21.44 -0.49
N MET A 157 -3.77 -21.93 0.63
CA MET A 157 -5.21 -22.04 0.88
C MET A 157 -5.92 -20.70 1.13
N LEU A 158 -5.16 -19.61 1.30
CA LEU A 158 -5.65 -18.23 1.42
C LEU A 158 -5.48 -17.43 0.13
N ASP A 159 -5.05 -18.09 -0.95
CA ASP A 159 -4.93 -17.46 -2.26
C ASP A 159 -6.31 -17.03 -2.80
N ILE A 160 -6.33 -15.90 -3.51
CA ILE A 160 -7.57 -15.31 -4.03
C ILE A 160 -8.21 -16.13 -5.15
N ASP A 161 -7.45 -16.97 -5.85
CA ASP A 161 -7.95 -17.78 -6.96
C ASP A 161 -8.00 -19.27 -6.59
N PHE A 162 -6.95 -19.77 -5.95
CA PHE A 162 -6.77 -21.19 -5.65
C PHE A 162 -7.16 -21.59 -4.23
N GLY A 163 -7.35 -20.61 -3.35
CA GLY A 163 -7.71 -20.81 -1.95
C GLY A 163 -9.21 -21.02 -1.73
N LYS A 164 -9.62 -21.05 -0.46
CA LYS A 164 -11.05 -21.00 -0.12
C LYS A 164 -11.52 -19.56 -0.19
N PHE A 165 -11.96 -19.10 -1.36
CA PHE A 165 -12.28 -17.71 -1.70
C PHE A 165 -13.02 -16.87 -0.62
N ILE A 166 -13.88 -17.50 0.17
CA ILE A 166 -14.78 -16.87 1.14
C ILE A 166 -14.55 -17.40 2.58
N ASN A 167 -13.42 -18.08 2.86
CA ASN A 167 -13.12 -18.68 4.16
C ASN A 167 -11.65 -18.51 4.58
#